data_AF-A0A7S1M8S2-F1
#
_entry.id   AF-A0A7S1M8S2-F1
#
_cell.length_a   1.000
_cell.length_b   1.000
_cell.length_c   1.000
_cell.angle_alpha   90.00
_cell.angle_beta   90.00
_cell.angle_gamma   90.00
#
_symmetry.space_group_name_H-M   'P 1'
#
loop_
_entity.id
_entity.type
_entity.pdbx_description
1 polymer ?
#
loop_
_entity_poly.entity_id
_entity_poly.type
_entity_poly.pdbx_seq_one_letter_code
_entity_poly.pdbx_strand_id
1 'polypeptide(L)'
;GQVLIIEGLERAERNVLPVLNNLLENREMQLDDGRMLVHHQRFDELVRKHGAAEVTATGLLRVHERFRVIALAVPPAEGGSSLDPPLRSRFQCLAVSPSSTEA
;
A
#
# COMPACT_ATOMS: atom_id res chain seq x y z
N GLY A 1 13.73 3.63 3.58
CA GLY A 1 12.28 3.63 3.32
C GLY A 1 11.99 2.84 2.06
N GLN A 2 10.88 2.11 2.02
CA GLN A 2 10.47 1.32 0.86
C GLN A 2 9.36 2.04 0.10
N VAL A 3 9.30 1.86 -1.22
CA VAL A 3 8.21 2.36 -2.06
C VAL A 3 7.53 1.17 -2.71
N LEU A 4 6.20 1.12 -2.60
CA LEU A 4 5.36 0.19 -3.36
C LEU A 4 4.78 0.92 -4.56
N ILE A 5 5.02 0.40 -5.76
CA ILE A 5 4.39 0.88 -6.98
C ILE A 5 3.29 -0.11 -7.35
N ILE A 6 2.07 0.39 -7.53
CA ILE A 6 0.91 -0.39 -7.98
C ILE A 6 0.54 0.12 -9.36
N GLU A 7 0.68 -0.72 -10.38
CA GLU A 7 0.30 -0.40 -11.75
C GLU A 7 -1.09 -0.93 -12.07
N GLY A 8 -1.92 -0.12 -12.73
CA GLY A 8 -3.28 -0.50 -13.13
C GLY A 8 -4.25 -0.59 -11.96
N LEU A 9 -4.15 0.33 -10.98
CA LEU A 9 -4.99 0.31 -9.78
C LEU A 9 -6.49 0.31 -10.11
N GLU A 10 -6.89 0.91 -11.24
CA GLU A 10 -8.28 0.91 -11.72
C GLU A 10 -8.82 -0.49 -12.07
N ARG A 11 -7.94 -1.46 -12.29
CA ARG A 11 -8.27 -2.85 -12.63
C ARG A 11 -8.26 -3.77 -11.41
N ALA A 12 -7.99 -3.23 -10.21
CA ALA A 12 -7.96 -4.03 -8.99
C ALA A 12 -9.33 -4.70 -8.75
N GLU A 13 -9.32 -6.01 -8.56
CA GLU A 13 -10.53 -6.75 -8.25
C GLU A 13 -11.12 -6.34 -6.89
N ARG A 14 -12.45 -6.42 -6.76
CA ARG A 14 -13.17 -5.93 -5.57
C ARG A 14 -12.75 -6.64 -4.27
N ASN A 15 -12.39 -7.92 -4.35
CA ASN A 15 -11.87 -8.73 -3.25
C ASN A 15 -10.49 -8.26 -2.74
N VAL A 16 -9.70 -7.55 -3.56
CA VAL A 16 -8.37 -7.05 -3.18
C VAL A 16 -8.44 -5.68 -2.51
N LEU A 17 -9.49 -4.90 -2.77
CA LEU A 17 -9.65 -3.54 -2.23
C LEU A 17 -9.57 -3.46 -0.69
N PRO A 18 -10.18 -4.37 0.09
CA PRO A 18 -10.05 -4.34 1.56
C PRO A 18 -8.59 -4.51 2.02
N VAL A 19 -7.84 -5.41 1.37
CA VAL A 19 -6.44 -5.67 1.71
C VAL A 19 -5.58 -4.45 1.39
N LEU A 20 -5.75 -3.86 0.21
CA LEU A 20 -5.06 -2.62 -0.17
C LEU A 20 -5.40 -1.46 0.77
N ASN A 21 -6.68 -1.30 1.13
CA ASN A 21 -7.11 -0.25 2.05
C ASN A 21 -6.49 -0.41 3.44
N ASN A 22 -6.33 -1.64 3.94
CA ASN A 22 -5.68 -1.90 5.22
C ASN A 22 -4.17 -1.62 5.17
N LEU A 23 -3.50 -1.97 4.06
CA LEU A 23 -2.10 -1.64 3.85
C LEU A 23 -1.88 -0.12 3.79
N LEU A 24 -2.76 0.60 3.10
CA LEU A 24 -2.68 2.05 2.95
C LEU A 24 -2.94 2.78 4.27
N GLU A 25 -3.94 2.36 5.03
CA GLU A 25 -4.33 2.98 6.30
C GLU A 25 -3.39 2.58 7.45
N ASN A 26 -3.32 1.28 7.72
CA ASN A 26 -2.75 0.76 8.95
C ASN A 26 -1.32 0.22 8.76
N ARG A 27 -0.84 0.14 7.52
CA ARG A 27 0.42 -0.53 7.17
C ARG A 27 0.40 -2.01 7.55
N GLU A 28 -0.77 -2.62 7.44
CA GLU A 28 -1.01 -4.01 7.82
C GLU A 28 -1.45 -4.84 6.62
N MET A 29 -0.73 -5.93 6.36
CA MET A 29 -1.04 -6.85 5.28
C MET A 29 -0.39 -8.21 5.54
N GLN A 30 -1.15 -9.28 5.31
CA GLN A 30 -0.61 -10.64 5.29
C GLN A 30 0.04 -10.91 3.94
N LEU A 31 1.22 -11.52 3.96
CA LEU A 31 1.96 -11.97 2.79
C LEU A 31 1.69 -13.45 2.53
N ASP A 32 1.82 -13.86 1.28
CA ASP A 32 1.53 -15.25 0.85
C ASP A 32 2.48 -16.28 1.47
N ASP A 33 3.65 -15.85 1.97
CA ASP A 33 4.60 -16.69 2.69
C ASP A 33 4.31 -16.82 4.20
N GLY A 34 3.15 -16.33 4.65
CA GLY A 34 2.69 -16.40 6.04
C GLY A 34 3.21 -15.27 6.92
N ARG A 35 4.09 -14.39 6.43
CA ARG A 35 4.54 -13.21 7.17
C ARG A 35 3.47 -12.12 7.20
N MET A 36 3.60 -11.17 8.12
CA MET A 36 2.65 -10.07 8.27
C MET A 36 3.37 -8.73 8.37
N LEU A 37 3.08 -7.82 7.45
CA LEU A 37 3.45 -6.41 7.58
C LEU A 37 2.68 -5.80 8.75
N VAL A 38 3.38 -5.03 9.57
CA VAL A 38 2.79 -4.30 10.71
C VAL A 38 3.33 -2.87 10.81
N HIS A 39 2.49 -1.97 11.31
CA HIS A 39 2.87 -0.59 11.58
C HIS A 39 4.13 -0.51 12.46
N HIS A 40 5.01 0.44 12.14
CA HIS A 40 6.30 0.56 12.82
C HIS A 40 6.16 0.71 14.34
N GLN A 41 5.25 1.56 14.80
CA GLN A 41 5.00 1.78 16.25
C GLN A 41 4.56 0.48 16.94
N ARG A 42 3.64 -0.26 16.32
CA ARG A 42 3.14 -1.53 16.87
C ARG A 42 4.26 -2.56 16.97
N PHE A 43 5.10 -2.66 15.94
CA PHE A 43 6.27 -3.55 15.98
C PHE A 43 7.24 -3.14 17.09
N ASP A 44 7.57 -1.84 17.20
CA ASP A 44 8.51 -1.33 18.20
C ASP A 44 8.00 -1.53 19.63
N GLU A 45 6.69 -1.42 19.85
CA GLU A 45 6.04 -1.73 21.12
C GLU A 45 6.15 -3.21 21.49
N LEU A 46 5.94 -4.11 20.52
CA LEU A 46 6.10 -5.55 20.73
C LEU A 46 7.55 -5.90 21.05
N VAL A 47 8.50 -5.31 20.31
CA VAL A 47 9.94 -5.50 20.56
C VAL A 47 10.32 -5.04 21.95
N ARG A 48 9.74 -3.94 22.44
CA ARG A 48 9.99 -3.44 23.81
C ARG A 48 9.48 -4.40 24.89
N LYS A 49 8.40 -5.14 24.62
CA LYS A 49 7.76 -6.06 25.58
C LYS A 49 8.35 -7.46 25.57
N HIS A 50 8.69 -7.98 24.38
CA HIS A 50 9.05 -9.39 24.16
C HIS A 50 10.48 -9.57 23.62
N GLY A 51 11.16 -8.50 23.21
CA GLY A 51 12.47 -8.56 22.58
C GLY A 51 12.39 -8.81 21.06
N ALA A 52 13.42 -8.34 20.34
CA ALA A 52 13.42 -8.34 18.88
C ALA A 52 13.41 -9.74 18.26
N ALA A 53 14.13 -10.69 18.86
CA ALA A 53 14.26 -12.05 18.36
C ALA A 53 12.91 -12.81 18.42
N GLU A 54 12.19 -12.70 19.54
CA GLU A 54 10.88 -13.35 19.72
C GLU A 54 9.86 -12.79 18.73
N VAL A 55 9.77 -11.46 18.62
CA VAL A 55 8.84 -10.80 17.68
C VAL A 55 9.15 -11.17 16.24
N THR A 56 10.42 -11.19 15.84
CA THR A 56 10.80 -11.55 14.47
C THR A 56 10.52 -13.01 14.16
N ALA A 57 10.68 -13.92 15.15
CA ALA A 57 10.38 -15.33 15.00
C ALA A 57 8.88 -15.61 14.73
N THR A 58 7.98 -14.70 15.12
CA THR A 58 6.53 -14.80 14.79
C THR A 58 6.19 -14.48 13.33
N GLY A 59 7.16 -14.06 12.51
CA GLY A 59 6.93 -13.69 11.12
C GLY A 59 6.39 -12.27 10.91
N LEU A 60 6.41 -11.43 11.96
CA LEU A 60 6.06 -10.01 11.84
C LEU A 60 7.17 -9.24 11.13
N LEU A 61 6.77 -8.34 10.24
CA LEU A 61 7.65 -7.47 9.46
C LEU A 61 7.33 -6.01 9.75
N ARG A 62 8.30 -5.29 10.31
CA ARG A 62 8.19 -3.86 10.55
C ARG A 62 8.11 -3.08 9.24
N VAL A 63 7.01 -2.39 8.98
CA VAL A 63 6.93 -1.42 7.89
C VAL A 63 7.78 -0.20 8.24
N HIS A 64 8.56 0.31 7.29
CA HIS A 64 9.40 1.48 7.51
C HIS A 64 8.56 2.78 7.59
N GLU A 65 8.89 3.72 8.49
CA GLU A 65 8.16 5.01 8.68
C GLU A 65 7.98 5.84 7.39
N ARG A 66 9.04 5.88 6.58
CA ARG A 66 9.04 6.49 5.24
C ARG A 66 8.45 5.59 4.13
N PHE A 67 7.67 4.57 4.46
CA PHE A 67 6.98 3.77 3.44
C PHE A 67 5.98 4.63 2.67
N ARG A 68 5.97 4.49 1.35
CA ARG A 68 5.08 5.24 0.45
C ARG A 68 4.50 4.29 -0.59
N VAL A 69 3.27 4.58 -1.01
CA VAL A 69 2.61 3.86 -2.10
C VAL A 69 2.37 4.86 -3.22
N ILE A 70 2.77 4.48 -4.43
CA ILE A 70 2.50 5.22 -5.66
C ILE A 70 1.64 4.30 -6.51
N ALA A 71 0.45 4.77 -6.88
CA ALA A 71 -0.44 4.05 -7.77
C ALA A 71 -0.47 4.73 -9.13
N LEU A 72 -0.33 3.94 -10.19
CA LEU A 72 -0.53 4.34 -11.57
C LEU A 72 -1.90 3.82 -11.99
N ALA A 73 -2.71 4.70 -12.58
CA ALA A 73 -4.02 4.34 -13.07
C ALA A 73 -4.34 5.08 -14.36
N VAL A 74 -5.12 4.42 -15.22
CA VAL A 74 -5.69 5.04 -16.41
C VAL A 74 -7.02 5.70 -16.03
N PRO A 75 -7.24 6.99 -16.35
CA PRO A 75 -8.53 7.63 -16.13
C PRO A 75 -9.61 7.02 -17.05
N PRO A 76 -10.89 6.97 -16.63
CA PRO A 76 -11.97 6.44 -17.45
C PRO A 76 -12.22 7.30 -18.70
N ALA A 77 -12.58 6.66 -19.82
CA ALA A 77 -12.72 7.29 -21.12
C ALA A 77 -13.82 8.36 -21.18
N GLU A 78 -14.95 8.17 -20.49
CA GLU A 78 -16.11 9.08 -20.54
C GLU A 78 -16.13 10.15 -19.44
N GLY A 79 -15.01 10.32 -18.72
CA GLY A 79 -14.96 11.16 -17.53
C GLY A 79 -15.63 10.48 -16.33
N GLY A 80 -15.01 10.61 -15.16
CA GLY A 80 -15.45 9.93 -13.95
C GLY A 80 -14.29 9.53 -13.04
N SER A 81 -14.62 8.89 -11.91
CA SER A 81 -13.61 8.38 -10.98
C SER A 81 -13.19 6.97 -11.38
N SER A 82 -11.90 6.76 -11.64
CA SER A 82 -11.34 5.41 -11.88
C SER A 82 -11.33 4.52 -10.63
N LEU A 83 -11.47 5.14 -9.45
CA LEU A 83 -11.39 4.49 -8.14
C LEU A 83 -12.66 4.71 -7.34
N ASP A 84 -13.02 3.75 -6.49
CA ASP A 84 -14.09 3.89 -5.51
C ASP A 84 -13.76 4.99 -4.50
N PRO A 85 -14.76 5.72 -3.95
CA PRO A 85 -14.50 6.86 -3.08
C PRO A 85 -13.61 6.57 -1.85
N PRO A 86 -13.77 5.44 -1.13
CA PRO A 86 -12.90 5.07 -0.02
C PRO A 86 -11.43 4.90 -0.42
N LEU A 87 -11.15 4.21 -1.53
CA LEU A 87 -9.77 4.03 -1.99
C LEU A 87 -9.19 5.34 -2.52
N ARG A 88 -9.99 6.12 -3.25
CA ARG A 88 -9.56 7.40 -3.82
C ARG A 88 -9.10 8.39 -2.77
N SER A 89 -9.77 8.45 -1.60
CA SER A 89 -9.40 9.41 -0.54
C SER A 89 -8.04 9.13 0.11
N ARG A 90 -7.46 7.94 -0.13
CA ARG A 90 -6.13 7.55 0.36
C ARG A 90 -4.99 8.05 -0.53
N PHE A 91 -5.30 8.55 -1.72
CA PHE A 91 -4.31 9.02 -2.68
C PHE A 91 -4.42 10.53 -2.92
N GLN A 92 -3.26 11.16 -3.06
CA GLN A 92 -3.17 12.44 -3.75
C GLN A 92 -2.96 12.15 -5.24
N CYS A 93 -3.85 12.65 -6.09
CA CYS A 93 -3.84 12.36 -7.51
C CYS A 93 -3.16 13.48 -8.29
N LEU A 94 -2.28 13.10 -9.22
CA LEU A 94 -1.71 13.99 -10.22
C LEU A 94 -2.04 13.43 -11.60
N ALA A 95 -2.69 14.22 -12.45
CA ALA A 95 -2.88 13.86 -13.85
C ALA A 95 -1.57 14.09 -14.61
N VAL A 96 -1.04 13.05 -15.22
CA VAL A 96 0.16 13.11 -16.05
C VAL A 96 -0.28 13.13 -17.51
N SER A 97 0.06 14.19 -18.22
CA SER A 97 -0.15 14.24 -19.67
C SER A 97 0.79 13.25 -20.35
N PRO A 98 0.36 12.59 -21.44
CA PRO A 98 1.26 11.72 -22.21
C PRO A 98 2.53 12.50 -22.55
N SER A 99 3.69 11.87 -22.34
CA SER A 99 4.95 12.51 -22.68
C SER A 99 4.97 12.75 -24.19
N SER A 100 5.21 13.99 -24.60
CA SER A 100 5.59 14.33 -25.97
C SER A 100 6.98 13.77 -26.22
N THR A 101 7.09 12.46 -26.36
CA THR A 101 8.29 11.84 -26.89
C THR A 101 8.12 11.88 -28.39
N GLU A 102 8.56 12.99 -29.00
CA GLU A 102 8.90 12.98 -30.42
C GLU A 102 9.98 11.92 -30.60
N ALA A 103 9.67 10.90 -31.42
CA ALA A 103 10.61 9.88 -31.86
C ALA A 103 11.32 10.33 -33.14
#